data_AF-A0A0L6Z7S4-F1
#
_entry.id   AF-A0A0L6Z7S4-F1
#
_cell.length_a   1.000
_cell.length_b   1.000
_cell.length_c   1.000
_cell.angle_alpha   90.00
_cell.angle_beta   90.00
_cell.angle_gamma   90.00
#
_symmetry.space_group_name_H-M   'P 1'
#
loop_
_entity.id
_entity.type
_entity.pdbx_description
1 polymer ?
#
loop_
_entity_poly.entity_id
_entity_poly.type
_entity_poly.pdbx_seq_one_letter_code
_entity_poly.pdbx_strand_id
1 'polypeptide(L)'
;MGRLIKYEIKGNYKLFGGLFIIIALLNVLLLTRINKWSEQSIIGLFSVISITVMVVTLIFVINSFRNDLYEDTGYLTFTLPVSGNKILGSKIITGVLWFSVAGLIFFIFLKILIGMLFDINVLERINLYFNVKGIFTLGILFGLVNLIMLLLMIYFSITLTKVAFKGKKMSKLLGFITFIVLNAAIFYIEYKLINIFPQTIDFSLDFLKGSQGSLIGPSNVDNQAMFSINNSQLNVNIASLIYNILVYIGLFKGTGYLMDNKINI
;
A
#
# COMPACT_ATOMS: atom_id res chain seq x y z
N MET A 1 -9.39 -16.89 -13.00
CA MET A 1 -8.78 -15.61 -12.58
C MET A 1 -7.66 -15.15 -13.52
N GLY A 2 -6.72 -16.01 -13.94
CA GLY A 2 -5.57 -15.58 -14.77
C GLY A 2 -5.93 -14.84 -16.08
N ARG A 3 -7.04 -15.21 -16.75
CA ARG A 3 -7.52 -14.47 -17.93
C ARG A 3 -7.94 -13.04 -17.58
N LEU A 4 -8.66 -12.81 -16.47
CA LEU A 4 -9.08 -11.49 -16.01
C LEU A 4 -7.87 -10.59 -15.75
N ILE A 5 -6.89 -11.10 -14.99
CA ILE A 5 -5.63 -10.40 -14.70
C ILE A 5 -4.90 -10.02 -16.00
N LYS A 6 -4.83 -10.93 -16.97
CA LYS A 6 -4.21 -10.66 -18.27
C LYS A 6 -4.89 -9.53 -19.04
N TYR A 7 -6.22 -9.50 -19.05
CA TYR A 7 -6.97 -8.44 -19.75
C TYR A 7 -6.83 -7.09 -19.05
N GLU A 8 -6.85 -7.06 -17.72
CA GLU A 8 -6.58 -5.86 -16.92
C GLU A 8 -5.21 -5.24 -17.21
N ILE A 9 -4.17 -6.08 -17.28
CA ILE A 9 -2.81 -5.64 -17.61
C ILE A 9 -2.79 -5.09 -19.04
N LYS A 10 -3.41 -5.81 -20.01
CA LYS A 10 -3.44 -5.39 -21.42
C LYS A 10 -4.26 -4.12 -21.64
N GLY A 11 -5.24 -3.81 -20.79
CA GLY A 11 -5.99 -2.56 -20.85
C GLY A 11 -5.14 -1.36 -20.42
N ASN A 12 -4.32 -1.53 -19.38
CA ASN A 12 -3.67 -0.41 -18.71
C ASN A 12 -2.15 -0.27 -18.98
N TYR A 13 -1.51 -1.23 -19.66
CA TYR A 13 -0.04 -1.26 -19.79
C TYR A 13 0.57 0.00 -20.43
N LYS A 14 -0.12 0.64 -21.37
CA LYS A 14 0.40 1.86 -22.03
C LYS A 14 0.48 3.03 -21.05
N LEU A 15 -0.54 3.19 -20.20
CA LEU A 15 -0.60 4.27 -19.22
C LEU A 15 0.45 4.09 -18.12
N PHE A 16 0.51 2.90 -17.50
CA PHE A 16 1.52 2.60 -16.48
C PHE A 16 2.94 2.56 -17.05
N GLY A 17 3.12 1.99 -18.25
CA GLY A 17 4.42 1.95 -18.93
C GLY A 17 4.95 3.36 -19.22
N GLY A 18 4.11 4.25 -19.76
CA GLY A 18 4.49 5.64 -20.00
C GLY A 18 4.89 6.37 -18.71
N LEU A 19 4.10 6.20 -17.65
CA LEU A 19 4.40 6.75 -16.33
C LEU A 19 5.79 6.32 -15.83
N PHE A 20 6.06 5.02 -15.83
CA PHE A 20 7.34 4.48 -15.34
C PHE A 20 8.54 4.91 -16.19
N ILE A 21 8.38 5.04 -17.51
CA ILE A 21 9.43 5.56 -18.38
C ILE A 21 9.76 7.02 -18.02
N ILE A 22 8.74 7.87 -17.86
CA ILE A 22 8.93 9.29 -17.51
C ILE A 22 9.67 9.40 -16.17
N ILE A 23 9.27 8.62 -15.17
CA ILE A 23 9.89 8.59 -13.85
C ILE A 23 11.35 8.12 -13.93
N ALA A 24 11.61 7.06 -14.70
CA ALA A 24 12.97 6.57 -14.88
C ALA A 24 13.86 7.65 -15.52
N LEU A 25 13.36 8.34 -16.54
CA LEU A 25 14.06 9.47 -17.16
C LEU A 25 14.32 10.61 -16.17
N LEU A 26 13.34 10.98 -15.35
CA LEU A 26 13.51 12.01 -14.31
C LEU A 26 14.59 11.63 -13.30
N ASN A 27 14.62 10.36 -12.86
CA ASN A 27 15.66 9.89 -11.96
C ASN A 27 17.04 9.89 -12.63
N VAL A 28 17.14 9.44 -13.89
CA VAL A 28 18.40 9.50 -14.66
C VAL A 28 18.90 10.95 -14.79
N LEU A 29 18.01 11.89 -15.11
CA LEU A 29 18.35 13.31 -15.17
C LEU A 29 18.86 13.83 -13.83
N LEU A 30 18.24 13.41 -12.72
CA LEU A 30 18.67 13.77 -11.37
C LEU A 30 20.09 13.23 -11.08
N LEU A 31 20.40 12.00 -11.48
CA LEU A 31 21.73 11.41 -11.31
C LEU A 31 22.83 12.22 -12.04
N THR A 32 22.54 12.83 -13.19
CA THR A 32 23.53 13.69 -13.90
C THR A 32 23.89 14.99 -13.17
N ARG A 33 23.11 15.35 -12.14
CA ARG A 33 23.32 16.54 -11.31
C ARG A 33 24.04 16.25 -10.00
N ILE A 34 24.38 14.98 -9.74
CA ILE A 34 25.28 14.59 -8.66
C ILE A 34 26.61 15.34 -8.84
N ASN A 35 27.17 15.83 -7.73
CA ASN A 35 28.35 16.72 -7.66
C ASN A 35 28.17 18.15 -8.19
N LYS A 36 27.03 18.49 -8.80
CA LYS A 36 26.72 19.87 -9.23
C LYS A 36 25.77 20.56 -8.25
N TRP A 37 24.84 19.81 -7.69
CA TRP A 37 23.88 20.29 -6.70
C TRP A 37 24.24 19.76 -5.31
N SER A 38 23.73 20.43 -4.28
CA SER A 38 23.89 19.93 -2.91
C SER A 38 23.21 18.57 -2.75
N GLU A 39 23.84 17.69 -1.97
CA GLU A 39 23.33 16.33 -1.71
C GLU A 39 21.91 16.36 -1.14
N GLN A 40 21.63 17.31 -0.25
CA GLN A 40 20.31 17.55 0.35
C GLN A 40 19.24 17.83 -0.71
N SER A 41 19.57 18.63 -1.74
CA SER A 41 18.63 18.93 -2.83
C SER A 41 18.35 17.70 -3.69
N ILE A 42 19.38 16.87 -3.92
CA ILE A 42 19.26 15.64 -4.71
C ILE A 42 18.38 14.63 -3.97
N ILE A 43 18.64 14.41 -2.67
CA ILE A 43 17.84 13.52 -1.82
C ILE A 43 16.39 14.03 -1.72
N GLY A 44 16.21 15.35 -1.53
CA GLY A 44 14.90 15.99 -1.50
C GLY A 44 14.11 15.76 -2.78
N LEU A 45 14.69 16.05 -3.94
CA LEU A 45 14.03 15.83 -5.23
C LEU A 45 13.75 14.35 -5.51
N PHE A 46 14.68 13.46 -5.17
CA PHE A 46 14.47 12.02 -5.29
C PHE A 46 13.25 11.57 -4.47
N SER A 47 13.10 12.05 -3.23
CA SER A 47 11.96 11.73 -2.38
C SER A 47 10.64 12.24 -2.96
N VAL A 48 10.61 13.48 -3.49
CA VAL A 48 9.41 14.05 -4.14
C VAL A 48 9.03 13.24 -5.39
N ILE A 49 9.99 12.90 -6.24
CA ILE A 49 9.75 12.06 -7.42
C ILE A 49 9.15 10.73 -6.98
N SER A 50 9.76 10.07 -5.99
CA SER A 50 9.34 8.76 -5.47
C SER A 50 7.93 8.78 -4.91
N ILE A 51 7.58 9.78 -4.09
CA ILE A 51 6.22 9.95 -3.55
C ILE A 51 5.23 10.19 -4.69
N THR A 52 5.60 11.02 -5.67
CA THR A 52 4.75 11.31 -6.83
C THR A 52 4.43 10.04 -7.60
N VAL A 53 5.41 9.16 -7.84
CA VAL A 53 5.18 7.86 -8.49
C VAL A 53 4.10 7.06 -7.75
N MET A 54 4.24 6.92 -6.44
CA MET A 54 3.35 6.09 -5.62
C MET A 54 1.93 6.67 -5.62
N VAL A 55 1.79 7.98 -5.50
CA VAL A 55 0.49 8.66 -5.52
C VAL A 55 -0.17 8.57 -6.89
N VAL A 56 0.54 8.82 -7.98
CA VAL A 56 -0.06 8.73 -9.33
C VAL A 56 -0.41 7.29 -9.69
N THR A 57 0.43 6.32 -9.30
CA THR A 57 0.12 4.89 -9.44
C THR A 57 -1.16 4.53 -8.68
N LEU A 58 -1.31 5.02 -7.44
CA LEU A 58 -2.54 4.84 -6.65
C LEU A 58 -3.76 5.42 -7.38
N ILE A 59 -3.67 6.66 -7.87
CA ILE A 59 -4.77 7.32 -8.58
C ILE A 59 -5.18 6.52 -9.84
N PHE A 60 -4.21 6.00 -10.60
CA PHE A 60 -4.49 5.19 -11.78
C PHE A 60 -5.14 3.85 -11.45
N VAL A 61 -4.67 3.17 -10.41
CA VAL A 61 -5.27 1.92 -9.93
C VAL A 61 -6.71 2.15 -9.46
N ILE A 62 -6.96 3.22 -8.70
CA ILE A 62 -8.30 3.62 -8.26
C ILE A 62 -9.21 3.93 -9.45
N ASN A 63 -8.72 4.74 -10.40
CA ASN A 63 -9.49 5.10 -11.59
C ASN A 63 -9.82 3.89 -12.45
N SER A 64 -8.90 2.93 -12.58
CA SER A 64 -9.16 1.68 -13.30
C SER A 64 -10.31 0.90 -12.67
N PHE A 65 -10.38 0.79 -11.35
CA PHE A 65 -11.50 0.14 -10.67
C PHE A 65 -12.81 0.93 -10.80
N ARG A 66 -12.72 2.25 -10.65
CA ARG A 66 -13.87 3.14 -10.75
C ARG A 66 -14.47 3.14 -12.16
N ASN A 67 -13.67 3.14 -13.22
CA ASN A 67 -14.18 3.16 -14.58
C ASN A 67 -14.97 1.88 -14.89
N ASP A 68 -14.47 0.72 -14.50
CA ASP A 68 -15.19 -0.56 -14.66
C ASP A 68 -16.54 -0.59 -13.92
N LEU A 69 -16.64 0.16 -12.83
CA LEU A 69 -17.88 0.29 -12.08
C LEU A 69 -18.83 1.34 -12.64
N TYR A 70 -18.37 2.45 -13.20
CA TYR A 70 -19.22 3.61 -13.51
C TYR A 70 -19.41 3.88 -15.01
N GLU A 71 -18.60 3.28 -15.89
CA GLU A 71 -18.70 3.46 -17.35
C GLU A 71 -19.52 2.33 -18.01
N ASP A 72 -20.05 2.58 -19.21
CA ASP A 72 -20.88 1.67 -20.00
C ASP A 72 -20.18 0.33 -20.35
N THR A 73 -18.86 0.26 -20.17
CA THR A 73 -18.05 -0.98 -20.23
C THR A 73 -18.39 -1.96 -19.10
N GLY A 74 -19.00 -1.49 -18.01
CA GLY A 74 -19.53 -2.31 -16.93
C GLY A 74 -20.61 -3.29 -17.40
N TYR A 75 -21.37 -2.96 -18.45
CA TYR A 75 -22.44 -3.83 -18.97
C TYR A 75 -21.90 -5.18 -19.44
N LEU A 76 -20.73 -5.22 -20.10
CA LEU A 76 -20.08 -6.49 -20.44
C LEU A 76 -19.46 -7.17 -19.21
N THR A 77 -18.88 -6.42 -18.28
CA THR A 77 -18.25 -6.99 -17.08
C THR A 77 -19.26 -7.68 -16.15
N PHE A 78 -20.46 -7.12 -16.01
CA PHE A 78 -21.54 -7.67 -15.19
C PHE A 78 -22.46 -8.67 -15.92
N THR A 79 -22.30 -8.85 -17.24
CA THR A 79 -22.95 -9.95 -18.00
C THR A 79 -22.07 -11.19 -18.10
N LEU A 80 -20.78 -11.10 -17.72
CA LEU A 80 -19.91 -12.27 -17.61
C LEU A 80 -20.37 -13.14 -16.42
N PRO A 81 -20.42 -14.49 -16.56
CA PRO A 81 -20.80 -15.41 -15.48
C PRO A 81 -19.65 -15.59 -14.48
N VAL A 82 -19.17 -14.48 -13.91
CA VAL A 82 -17.99 -14.41 -13.04
C VAL A 82 -18.36 -13.63 -11.79
N SER A 83 -18.13 -14.21 -10.62
CA SER A 83 -18.45 -13.55 -9.36
C SER A 83 -17.61 -12.28 -9.11
N GLY A 84 -18.21 -11.31 -8.43
CA GLY A 84 -17.62 -10.02 -8.07
C GLY A 84 -16.36 -10.18 -7.22
N ASN A 85 -16.32 -11.22 -6.37
CA ASN A 85 -15.10 -11.61 -5.65
C ASN A 85 -13.92 -11.93 -6.58
N LYS A 86 -14.18 -12.55 -7.75
CA LYS A 86 -13.13 -12.87 -8.73
C LYS A 86 -12.65 -11.61 -9.47
N ILE A 87 -13.57 -10.68 -9.77
CA ILE A 87 -13.26 -9.40 -10.40
C ILE A 87 -12.43 -8.52 -9.46
N LEU A 88 -12.89 -8.38 -8.22
CA LEU A 88 -12.18 -7.66 -7.16
C LEU A 88 -10.79 -8.24 -6.91
N GLY A 89 -10.69 -9.57 -6.80
CA GLY A 89 -9.43 -10.27 -6.63
C GLY A 89 -8.46 -9.98 -7.78
N SER A 90 -8.91 -10.00 -9.04
CA SER A 90 -8.04 -9.63 -10.16
C SER A 90 -7.57 -8.18 -10.10
N LYS A 91 -8.43 -7.23 -9.69
CA LYS A 91 -8.08 -5.81 -9.54
C LYS A 91 -7.05 -5.55 -8.44
N ILE A 92 -7.16 -6.26 -7.32
CA ILE A 92 -6.18 -6.17 -6.23
C ILE A 92 -4.84 -6.72 -6.71
N ILE A 93 -4.83 -7.89 -7.36
CA ILE A 93 -3.59 -8.51 -7.86
C ILE A 93 -2.91 -7.61 -8.91
N THR A 94 -3.68 -7.03 -9.83
CA THR A 94 -3.11 -6.13 -10.86
C THR A 94 -2.62 -4.83 -10.24
N GLY A 95 -3.33 -4.27 -9.26
CA GLY A 95 -2.87 -3.12 -8.48
C GLY A 95 -1.55 -3.40 -7.76
N VAL A 96 -1.47 -4.50 -7.01
CA VAL A 96 -0.24 -4.95 -6.33
C VAL A 96 0.92 -5.13 -7.32
N LEU A 97 0.66 -5.68 -8.51
CA LEU A 97 1.67 -5.81 -9.56
C LEU A 97 2.21 -4.44 -9.99
N TRP A 98 1.35 -3.47 -10.27
CA TRP A 98 1.79 -2.11 -10.66
C TRP A 98 2.59 -1.42 -9.57
N PHE A 99 2.16 -1.53 -8.30
CA PHE A 99 2.95 -1.04 -7.16
C PHE A 99 4.27 -1.77 -6.97
N SER A 100 4.32 -3.07 -7.28
CA SER A 100 5.57 -3.84 -7.24
C SER A 100 6.56 -3.33 -8.29
N VAL A 101 6.09 -3.02 -9.51
CA VAL A 101 6.94 -2.42 -10.56
C VAL A 101 7.42 -1.03 -10.14
N ALA A 102 6.52 -0.18 -9.60
CA ALA A 102 6.89 1.14 -9.06
C ALA A 102 7.94 1.03 -7.94
N GLY A 103 7.75 0.08 -7.02
CA GLY A 103 8.68 -0.22 -5.93
C GLY A 103 10.04 -0.69 -6.44
N LEU A 104 10.08 -1.57 -7.45
CA LEU A 104 11.34 -2.01 -8.06
C LEU A 104 12.13 -0.84 -8.67
N ILE A 105 11.46 0.05 -9.40
CA ILE A 105 12.08 1.26 -9.96
C ILE A 105 12.66 2.11 -8.84
N PHE A 106 11.87 2.37 -7.79
CA PHE A 106 12.33 3.09 -6.60
C PHE A 106 13.57 2.45 -5.98
N PHE A 107 13.57 1.14 -5.75
CA PHE A 107 14.71 0.43 -5.16
C PHE A 107 15.97 0.50 -6.01
N ILE A 108 15.84 0.35 -7.34
CA ILE A 108 16.98 0.43 -8.26
C ILE A 108 17.62 1.81 -8.18
N PHE A 109 16.84 2.88 -8.30
CA PHE A 109 17.36 4.24 -8.26
C PHE A 109 17.86 4.65 -6.87
N LEU A 110 17.20 4.21 -5.80
CA LEU A 110 17.66 4.42 -4.43
C LEU A 110 19.04 3.78 -4.23
N LYS A 111 19.23 2.53 -4.68
CA LYS A 111 20.53 1.83 -4.57
C LYS A 111 21.63 2.58 -5.32
N ILE A 112 21.35 3.04 -6.54
CA ILE A 112 22.32 3.81 -7.35
C ILE A 112 22.66 5.13 -6.65
N LEU A 113 21.64 5.86 -6.18
CA LEU A 113 21.81 7.14 -5.51
C LEU A 113 22.63 7.02 -4.23
N ILE A 114 22.34 6.02 -3.39
CA ILE A 114 23.13 5.76 -2.18
C ILE A 114 24.58 5.43 -2.56
N GLY A 115 24.81 4.57 -3.56
CA GLY A 115 26.17 4.21 -3.97
C GLY A 115 26.98 5.34 -4.62
N MET A 116 26.32 6.38 -5.12
CA MET A 116 27.00 7.56 -5.68
C MET A 116 27.23 8.67 -4.65
N LEU A 117 26.38 8.77 -3.62
CA LEU A 117 26.49 9.80 -2.57
C LEU A 117 27.29 9.33 -1.36
N PHE A 118 27.27 8.04 -1.04
CA PHE A 118 27.93 7.47 0.13
C PHE A 118 28.94 6.41 -0.28
N ASP A 119 30.11 6.41 0.37
CA ASP A 119 31.11 5.36 0.20
C ASP A 119 30.58 3.99 0.64
N ILE A 120 31.02 2.93 -0.05
CA ILE A 120 30.67 1.52 0.23
C ILE A 120 30.93 1.16 1.71
N ASN A 121 31.97 1.76 2.31
CA ASN A 121 32.33 1.59 3.71
C ASN A 121 31.23 2.05 4.69
N VAL A 122 30.39 3.02 4.31
CA VAL A 122 29.26 3.49 5.14
C VAL A 122 28.13 2.45 5.14
N LEU A 123 27.84 1.84 4.00
CA LEU A 123 26.86 0.74 3.90
C LEU A 123 27.29 -0.49 4.70
N GLU A 124 28.56 -0.86 4.64
CA GLU A 124 29.09 -1.96 5.45
C GLU A 124 29.00 -1.65 6.94
N ARG A 125 29.32 -0.42 7.35
CA ARG A 125 29.15 0.05 8.74
C ARG A 125 27.70 0.00 9.19
N ILE A 126 26.74 0.41 8.35
CA ILE A 126 25.31 0.31 8.68
C ILE A 126 24.90 -1.16 8.84
N ASN A 127 25.39 -2.04 7.96
CA ASN A 127 25.04 -3.46 7.99
C ASN A 127 25.65 -4.23 9.19
N LEU A 128 26.68 -3.68 9.84
CA LEU A 128 27.22 -4.21 11.10
C LEU A 128 26.28 -4.01 12.29
N TYR A 129 25.49 -2.93 12.29
CA TYR A 129 24.56 -2.61 13.39
C TYR A 129 23.11 -3.00 13.08
N PHE A 130 22.75 -3.02 11.80
CA PHE A 130 21.41 -3.32 11.32
C PHE A 130 21.48 -4.41 10.26
N ASN A 131 20.68 -5.47 10.39
CA ASN A 131 20.50 -6.38 9.27
C ASN A 131 19.60 -5.71 8.22
N VAL A 132 20.25 -4.93 7.35
CA VAL A 132 19.62 -4.10 6.33
C VAL A 132 18.69 -4.95 5.46
N LYS A 133 19.14 -6.15 5.07
CA LYS A 133 18.33 -7.11 4.29
C LYS A 133 17.07 -7.51 5.05
N GLY A 134 17.18 -7.82 6.34
CA GLY A 134 16.06 -8.17 7.20
C GLY A 134 15.00 -7.09 7.32
N ILE A 135 15.45 -5.86 7.62
CA ILE A 135 14.61 -4.67 7.71
C ILE A 135 13.88 -4.43 6.38
N PHE A 136 14.60 -4.54 5.26
CA PHE A 136 13.99 -4.43 3.93
C PHE A 136 12.93 -5.51 3.70
N THR A 137 13.21 -6.78 4.02
CA THR A 137 12.24 -7.86 3.80
C THR A 137 10.97 -7.69 4.63
N LEU A 138 11.09 -7.33 5.91
CA LEU A 138 9.94 -7.04 6.77
C LEU A 138 9.18 -5.81 6.30
N GLY A 139 9.89 -4.74 5.93
CA GLY A 139 9.29 -3.50 5.41
C GLY A 139 8.48 -3.74 4.15
N ILE A 140 8.97 -4.57 3.22
CA ILE A 140 8.24 -4.96 2.01
C ILE A 140 6.97 -5.74 2.35
N LEU A 141 7.07 -6.75 3.24
CA LEU A 141 5.91 -7.54 3.67
C LEU A 141 4.84 -6.66 4.34
N PHE A 142 5.26 -5.81 5.27
CA PHE A 142 4.37 -4.87 5.95
C PHE A 142 3.72 -3.89 4.96
N GLY A 143 4.51 -3.32 4.05
CA GLY A 143 4.02 -2.43 3.00
C GLY A 143 2.98 -3.09 2.09
N LEU A 144 3.20 -4.36 1.69
CA LEU A 144 2.25 -5.13 0.87
C LEU A 144 0.92 -5.37 1.59
N VAL A 145 0.96 -5.75 2.87
CA VAL A 145 -0.27 -5.95 3.67
C VAL A 145 -1.08 -4.66 3.77
N ASN A 146 -0.41 -3.54 4.06
CA ASN A 146 -1.05 -2.23 4.14
C ASN A 146 -1.59 -1.75 2.78
N LEU A 147 -0.88 -2.04 1.69
CA LEU A 147 -1.34 -1.71 0.34
C LEU A 147 -2.64 -2.45 -0.01
N ILE A 148 -2.71 -3.75 0.29
CA ILE A 148 -3.92 -4.55 0.04
C ILE A 148 -5.09 -4.00 0.87
N MET A 149 -4.87 -3.67 2.14
CA MET A 149 -5.89 -3.06 3.01
C MET A 149 -6.38 -1.72 2.46
N LEU A 150 -5.46 -0.86 2.03
CA LEU A 150 -5.77 0.43 1.43
C LEU A 150 -6.66 0.26 0.19
N LEU A 151 -6.28 -0.64 -0.73
CA LEU A 151 -7.06 -0.93 -1.94
C LEU A 151 -8.45 -1.48 -1.59
N LEU A 152 -8.55 -2.40 -0.63
CA LEU A 152 -9.83 -2.95 -0.17
C LEU A 152 -10.76 -1.87 0.37
N MET A 153 -10.27 -0.99 1.25
CA MET A 153 -11.08 0.09 1.80
C MET A 153 -11.55 1.06 0.72
N ILE A 154 -10.67 1.44 -0.21
CA ILE A 154 -11.03 2.34 -1.31
C ILE A 154 -12.07 1.69 -2.21
N TYR A 155 -11.86 0.44 -2.61
CA TYR A 155 -12.78 -0.29 -3.48
C TYR A 155 -14.15 -0.52 -2.82
N PHE A 156 -14.16 -0.91 -1.54
CA PHE A 156 -15.40 -1.02 -0.77
C PHE A 156 -16.13 0.33 -0.69
N SER A 157 -15.42 1.42 -0.40
CA SER A 157 -16.03 2.76 -0.35
C SER A 157 -16.65 3.17 -1.69
N ILE A 158 -15.94 2.93 -2.80
CA ILE A 158 -16.41 3.25 -4.16
C ILE A 158 -17.66 2.44 -4.51
N THR A 159 -17.67 1.14 -4.22
CA THR A 159 -18.83 0.26 -4.48
C THR A 159 -20.02 0.61 -3.60
N LEU A 160 -19.80 0.84 -2.30
CA LEU A 160 -20.84 1.24 -1.36
C LEU A 160 -21.51 2.54 -1.78
N THR A 161 -20.71 3.53 -2.19
CA THR A 161 -21.23 4.82 -2.66
C THR A 161 -22.03 4.67 -3.97
N LYS A 162 -21.57 3.82 -4.90
CA LYS A 162 -22.31 3.54 -6.14
C LYS A 162 -23.69 2.97 -5.84
N VAL A 163 -23.74 1.97 -4.94
CA VAL A 163 -24.97 1.28 -4.56
C VAL A 163 -25.92 2.22 -3.81
N ALA A 164 -25.41 3.00 -2.85
CA ALA A 164 -26.23 3.88 -2.03
C ALA A 164 -26.84 5.05 -2.82
N PHE A 165 -26.08 5.63 -3.76
CA PHE A 165 -26.45 6.89 -4.43
C PHE A 165 -26.77 6.77 -5.92
N LYS A 166 -26.86 5.54 -6.46
CA LYS A 166 -27.23 5.24 -7.86
C LYS A 166 -26.50 6.10 -8.90
N GLY A 167 -25.20 6.34 -8.71
CA GLY A 167 -24.35 6.99 -9.72
C GLY A 167 -24.57 8.49 -9.99
N LYS A 168 -25.24 9.25 -9.09
CA LYS A 168 -25.38 10.71 -9.26
C LYS A 168 -24.01 11.44 -9.29
N LYS A 169 -23.92 12.61 -9.94
CA LYS A 169 -22.67 13.41 -10.12
C LYS A 169 -21.85 13.64 -8.82
N MET A 170 -22.50 13.65 -7.65
CA MET A 170 -21.88 13.78 -6.32
C MET A 170 -21.17 12.52 -5.80
N SER A 171 -21.23 11.39 -6.52
CA SER A 171 -20.69 10.08 -6.08
C SER A 171 -19.18 10.10 -5.82
N LYS A 172 -18.41 11.00 -6.45
CA LYS A 172 -16.96 11.11 -6.23
C LYS A 172 -16.61 11.63 -4.84
N LEU A 173 -17.25 12.73 -4.44
CA LEU A 173 -17.03 13.36 -3.12
C LEU A 173 -17.52 12.45 -2.01
N LEU A 174 -18.72 11.86 -2.19
CA LEU A 174 -19.31 10.94 -1.22
C LEU A 174 -18.46 9.67 -1.03
N GLY A 175 -17.80 9.17 -2.07
CA GLY A 175 -16.87 8.04 -1.96
C GLY A 175 -15.63 8.38 -1.11
N PHE A 176 -15.13 9.61 -1.22
CA PHE A 176 -14.02 10.04 -0.36
C PHE A 176 -14.46 10.20 1.10
N ILE A 177 -15.62 10.80 1.35
CA ILE A 177 -16.19 10.94 2.70
C ILE A 177 -16.44 9.56 3.32
N THR A 178 -17.02 8.64 2.55
CA THR A 178 -17.28 7.25 2.99
C THR A 178 -15.98 6.54 3.34
N PHE A 179 -14.91 6.77 2.57
CA PHE A 179 -13.59 6.21 2.86
C PHE A 179 -13.03 6.74 4.19
N ILE A 180 -13.13 8.05 4.44
CA ILE A 180 -12.69 8.66 5.71
C ILE A 180 -13.48 8.09 6.90
N VAL A 181 -14.81 8.01 6.78
CA VAL A 181 -15.68 7.51 7.85
C VAL A 181 -15.38 6.04 8.15
N LEU A 182 -15.21 5.21 7.11
CA LEU A 182 -14.82 3.81 7.28
C LEU A 182 -13.47 3.67 7.98
N ASN A 183 -12.49 4.47 7.56
CA ASN A 183 -11.16 4.43 8.14
C ASN A 183 -11.18 4.86 9.62
N ALA A 184 -11.87 5.95 9.94
CA ALA A 184 -12.06 6.41 11.32
C ALA A 184 -12.79 5.38 12.19
N ALA A 185 -13.83 4.72 11.65
CA ALA A 185 -14.56 3.68 12.37
C ALA A 185 -13.69 2.45 12.67
N ILE A 186 -12.90 1.99 11.70
CA ILE A 186 -11.98 0.84 11.87
C ILE A 186 -10.95 1.16 12.96
N PHE A 187 -10.30 2.33 12.87
CA PHE A 187 -9.33 2.75 13.88
C PHE A 187 -9.94 2.92 15.27
N TYR A 188 -11.15 3.49 15.37
CA TYR A 188 -11.82 3.67 16.65
C TYR A 188 -12.16 2.33 17.33
N ILE A 189 -12.67 1.35 16.56
CA ILE A 189 -12.98 0.01 17.09
C ILE A 189 -11.70 -0.70 17.50
N GLU A 190 -10.65 -0.62 16.67
CA GLU A 190 -9.34 -1.21 16.98
C GLU A 190 -8.77 -0.65 18.28
N TYR A 191 -8.78 0.67 18.46
CA TYR A 191 -8.34 1.33 19.68
C TYR A 191 -9.11 0.84 20.92
N LYS A 192 -10.44 0.67 20.80
CA LYS A 192 -11.25 0.13 21.89
C LYS A 192 -10.90 -1.33 22.19
N LEU A 193 -10.65 -2.14 21.17
CA LEU A 193 -10.27 -3.55 21.34
C LEU A 193 -8.93 -3.71 22.05
N ILE A 194 -7.93 -2.92 21.67
CA ILE A 194 -6.60 -2.95 22.31
C ILE A 194 -6.72 -2.64 23.81
N ASN A 195 -7.57 -1.70 24.19
CA ASN A 195 -7.79 -1.33 25.59
C ASN A 195 -8.55 -2.40 26.39
N ILE A 196 -9.48 -3.13 25.76
CA ILE A 196 -10.25 -4.20 26.43
C ILE A 196 -9.42 -5.48 26.54
N PHE A 197 -8.60 -5.78 25.52
CA PHE A 197 -7.78 -6.99 25.42
C PHE A 197 -6.31 -6.62 25.15
N PRO A 198 -5.54 -6.19 26.17
CA PRO A 198 -4.17 -5.72 26.00
C PRO A 198 -3.12 -6.84 25.83
N GLN A 199 -3.54 -8.09 25.58
CA GLN A 199 -2.64 -9.24 25.44
C GLN A 199 -1.86 -9.15 24.12
N THR A 200 -0.53 -9.33 24.19
CA THR A 200 0.37 -9.28 23.03
C THR A 200 1.05 -10.63 22.79
N ILE A 201 1.43 -10.87 21.53
CA ILE A 201 2.40 -11.90 21.15
C ILE A 201 3.67 -11.18 20.74
N ASP A 202 4.80 -11.66 21.27
CA ASP A 202 6.09 -11.06 21.05
C ASP A 202 6.89 -11.89 20.03
N PHE A 203 7.38 -11.25 18.99
CA PHE A 203 8.24 -11.87 17.97
C PHE A 203 9.65 -11.31 18.08
N SER A 204 10.66 -12.18 18.19
CA SER A 204 12.06 -11.76 18.20
C SER A 204 12.48 -11.21 16.84
N LEU A 205 12.98 -9.97 16.82
CA LEU A 205 13.60 -9.37 15.66
C LEU A 205 15.11 -9.64 15.65
N ASP A 206 15.51 -10.78 15.08
CA ASP A 206 16.92 -11.14 14.86
C ASP A 206 17.70 -10.18 13.94
N PHE A 207 17.04 -9.13 13.44
CA PHE A 207 17.59 -8.15 12.52
C PHE A 207 18.30 -6.99 13.23
N LEU A 208 18.18 -6.87 14.56
CA LEU A 208 18.90 -5.91 15.40
C LEU A 208 20.14 -6.57 16.01
N LYS A 209 21.05 -7.05 15.15
CA LYS A 209 22.32 -7.64 15.60
C LYS A 209 23.27 -6.53 16.04
N GLY A 210 23.23 -6.18 17.33
CA GLY A 210 24.20 -5.25 17.93
C GLY A 210 23.61 -4.10 18.76
N SER A 211 22.28 -3.96 18.86
CA SER A 211 21.67 -2.94 19.72
C SER A 211 21.57 -3.38 21.18
N GLN A 212 22.69 -3.76 21.82
CA GLN A 212 22.76 -3.76 23.29
C GLN A 212 22.71 -2.34 23.87
N GLY A 213 22.81 -1.31 23.03
CA GLY A 213 22.39 0.06 23.35
C GLY A 213 21.06 0.36 22.66
N SER A 214 20.04 0.61 23.45
CA SER A 214 18.73 1.05 22.96
C SER A 214 18.86 2.44 22.31
N LEU A 215 19.09 2.51 21.00
CA LEU A 215 18.91 3.77 20.24
C LEU A 215 17.43 4.23 20.25
N ILE A 216 16.54 3.33 20.66
CA ILE A 216 15.18 3.61 21.09
C ILE A 216 15.17 3.33 22.60
N GLY A 217 15.57 4.31 23.41
CA GLY A 217 15.33 4.26 24.87
C GLY A 217 13.88 3.82 25.11
N PRO A 218 13.58 3.08 26.20
CA PRO A 218 12.27 2.46 26.43
C PRO A 218 11.21 3.52 26.20
N SER A 219 10.62 3.48 25.01
CA SER A 219 9.62 4.44 24.67
C SER A 219 8.43 3.88 25.40
N ASN A 220 8.05 4.55 26.49
CA ASN A 220 6.70 4.48 27.05
C ASN A 220 5.70 5.01 26.02
N VAL A 221 5.81 4.60 24.75
CA VAL A 221 4.73 4.64 23.78
C VAL A 221 3.78 3.63 24.36
N ASP A 222 2.76 4.20 25.01
CA ASP A 222 1.66 3.48 25.60
C ASP A 222 1.31 2.24 24.77
N ASN A 223 0.94 1.15 25.45
CA ASN A 223 0.42 -0.12 24.90
C ASN A 223 -0.84 0.04 24.00
N GLN A 224 -1.05 1.21 23.39
CA GLN A 224 -2.18 1.64 22.61
C GLN A 224 -1.96 1.50 21.09
N ALA A 225 -0.84 0.92 20.65
CA ALA A 225 -0.56 0.65 19.24
C ALA A 225 -0.71 -0.85 18.91
N MET A 226 -1.20 -1.15 17.70
CA MET A 226 -1.30 -2.53 17.18
C MET A 226 0.05 -3.25 17.18
N PHE A 227 1.12 -2.52 16.88
CA PHE A 227 2.50 -2.98 16.90
C PHE A 227 3.31 -2.06 17.83
N SER A 228 4.08 -2.65 18.73
CA SER A 228 5.11 -1.95 19.50
C SER A 228 6.45 -2.65 19.32
N ILE A 229 7.55 -1.89 19.30
CA ILE A 229 8.90 -2.42 19.25
C ILE A 229 9.54 -2.13 20.59
N ASN A 230 9.66 -3.16 21.44
CA ASN A 230 10.31 -3.06 22.74
C ASN A 230 11.49 -4.04 22.76
N ASN A 231 12.70 -3.55 23.08
CA ASN A 231 13.90 -4.39 23.26
C ASN A 231 14.10 -5.45 22.16
N SER A 232 14.06 -5.05 20.89
CA SER A 232 14.19 -5.98 19.74
C SER A 232 13.11 -7.07 19.63
N GLN A 233 11.97 -6.87 20.28
CA GLN A 233 10.77 -7.68 20.11
C GLN A 233 9.67 -6.85 19.44
N LEU A 234 9.02 -7.43 18.44
CA LEU A 234 7.76 -6.93 17.90
C LEU A 234 6.63 -7.47 18.76
N ASN A 235 6.01 -6.59 19.53
CA ASN A 235 4.85 -6.90 20.32
C ASN A 235 3.63 -6.59 19.48
N VAL A 236 2.80 -7.60 19.23
CA VAL A 236 1.59 -7.44 18.42
C VAL A 236 0.38 -7.81 19.24
N ASN A 237 -0.59 -6.91 19.34
CA ASN A 237 -1.81 -7.17 20.08
C ASN A 237 -2.66 -8.24 19.37
N ILE A 238 -3.08 -9.27 20.11
CA ILE A 238 -3.77 -10.44 19.55
C ILE A 238 -5.16 -10.06 19.05
N ALA A 239 -5.88 -9.24 19.83
CA ALA A 239 -7.24 -8.84 19.51
C ALA A 239 -7.27 -7.95 18.26
N SER A 240 -6.35 -6.99 18.13
CA SER A 240 -6.24 -6.15 16.94
C SER A 240 -5.83 -6.94 15.70
N LEU A 241 -4.95 -7.94 15.83
CA LEU A 241 -4.61 -8.85 14.72
C LEU A 241 -5.84 -9.59 14.19
N ILE A 242 -6.60 -10.25 15.09
CA ILE A 242 -7.80 -10.99 14.71
C ILE A 242 -8.83 -10.04 14.09
N TYR A 243 -9.03 -8.87 14.70
CA TYR A 243 -9.92 -7.84 14.19
C TYR A 243 -9.54 -7.39 12.77
N ASN A 244 -8.28 -7.08 12.51
CA ASN A 244 -7.82 -6.68 11.18
C ASN A 244 -8.07 -7.79 10.15
N ILE A 245 -7.79 -9.05 10.47
CA ILE A 245 -8.09 -10.18 9.58
C ILE A 245 -9.59 -10.25 9.25
N LEU A 246 -10.46 -10.09 10.26
CA LEU A 246 -11.91 -10.06 10.06
C LEU A 246 -12.36 -8.88 9.20
N VAL A 247 -11.79 -7.69 9.42
CA VAL A 247 -12.06 -6.50 8.60
C VAL A 247 -11.65 -6.76 7.15
N TYR A 248 -10.49 -7.38 6.89
CA TYR A 248 -10.01 -7.66 5.54
C TYR A 248 -10.96 -8.61 4.81
N ILE A 249 -11.37 -9.69 5.47
CA ILE A 249 -12.34 -10.66 4.94
C ILE A 249 -13.69 -9.99 4.70
N GLY A 250 -14.16 -9.19 5.66
CA GLY A 250 -15.42 -8.46 5.59
C GLY A 250 -15.46 -7.46 4.44
N LEU A 251 -14.42 -6.65 4.27
CA LEU A 251 -14.30 -5.71 3.15
C LEU A 251 -14.25 -6.44 1.81
N PHE A 252 -13.47 -7.51 1.69
CA PHE A 252 -13.37 -8.26 0.44
C PHE A 252 -14.69 -8.92 0.05
N LYS A 253 -15.30 -9.68 0.98
CA LYS A 253 -16.58 -10.36 0.74
C LYS A 253 -17.74 -9.38 0.59
N GLY A 254 -17.75 -8.31 1.37
CA GLY A 254 -18.75 -7.25 1.31
C GLY A 254 -18.73 -6.53 -0.04
N THR A 255 -17.54 -6.15 -0.51
CA THR A 255 -17.38 -5.54 -1.85
C THR A 255 -17.87 -6.48 -2.95
N GLY A 256 -17.45 -7.75 -2.94
CA GLY A 256 -17.90 -8.71 -3.94
C GLY A 256 -19.41 -8.98 -3.90
N TYR A 257 -20.01 -9.07 -2.71
CA TYR A 257 -21.45 -9.22 -2.55
C TYR A 257 -22.23 -8.02 -3.10
N LEU A 258 -21.77 -6.79 -2.82
CA LEU A 258 -22.39 -5.57 -3.35
C LEU A 258 -22.31 -5.54 -4.87
N MET A 259 -21.16 -5.93 -5.44
CA MET A 259 -20.97 -6.02 -6.89
C MET A 259 -21.93 -7.01 -7.55
N ASP A 260 -22.14 -8.18 -6.95
CA ASP A 260 -22.98 -9.23 -7.53
C ASP A 260 -24.49 -8.96 -7.39
N ASN A 261 -24.92 -8.36 -6.28
CA ASN A 261 -26.35 -8.36 -5.91
C ASN A 261 -27.01 -6.97 -5.86
N LYS A 262 -26.23 -5.89 -5.80
CA LYS A 262 -26.76 -4.55 -5.51
C LYS A 262 -26.36 -3.49 -6.53
N ILE A 263 -25.44 -3.80 -7.43
CA ILE A 263 -25.14 -2.92 -8.56
C ILE A 263 -26.20 -3.17 -9.63
N ASN A 264 -27.20 -2.31 -9.68
CA ASN A 264 -28.07 -2.21 -10.84
C ASN A 264 -27.29 -1.53 -11.96
N ILE A 265 -27.19 -2.19 -13.10
CA ILE A 265 -26.69 -1.64 -14.35
C ILE A 265 -27.82 -0.82 -14.98
#